data_AF-A0A6G9S8Y7-F1
#
_entry.id   AF-A0A6G9S8Y7-F1
#
_cell.length_a   1.000
_cell.length_b   1.000
_cell.length_c   1.000
_cell.angle_alpha   90.00
_cell.angle_beta   90.00
_cell.angle_gamma   90.00
#
_symmetry.space_group_name_H-M   'P 1'
#
loop_
_entity.id
_entity.type
_entity.pdbx_description
1 polymer ?
#
loop_
_entity_poly.entity_id
_entity_poly.type
_entity_poly.pdbx_seq_one_letter_code
_entity_poly.pdbx_strand_id
1 'polypeptide(L)'
;MNAKLIAFSGIVTALLGAGIGFIIAYLLPSPYTSPMYKDLAAKYAIIGGAAGLLIGSSQEMVRELKQERDAEEELLRDLDKAIRSSTNKEK
;
A
#
# COMPACT_ATOMS: atom_id res chain seq x y z
N MET A 1 3.42 13.63 3.79
CA MET A 1 2.24 12.99 3.15
C MET A 1 2.06 13.39 1.68
N ASN A 2 2.49 12.54 0.75
CA ASN A 2 2.20 12.73 -0.68
C ASN A 2 0.97 11.90 -1.07
N ALA A 3 -0.21 12.45 -0.80
CA ALA A 3 -1.50 11.80 -1.07
C ALA A 3 -1.66 11.28 -2.52
N LYS A 4 -0.96 11.91 -3.49
CA LYS A 4 -0.93 11.47 -4.90
C LYS A 4 -0.24 10.12 -5.09
N LEU A 5 0.82 9.83 -4.34
CA LEU A 5 1.55 8.56 -4.45
C LEU A 5 0.78 7.41 -3.81
N ILE A 6 0.17 7.66 -2.64
CA ILE A 6 -0.69 6.69 -1.96
C ILE A 6 -1.91 6.34 -2.83
N ALA A 7 -2.54 7.35 -3.43
CA ALA A 7 -3.65 7.15 -4.35
C ALA A 7 -3.23 6.35 -5.59
N PHE A 8 -2.06 6.64 -6.18
CA PHE A 8 -1.57 5.93 -7.35
C PHE A 8 -1.27 4.45 -7.05
N SER A 9 -0.55 4.16 -5.97
CA SER A 9 -0.25 2.79 -5.53
C SER A 9 -1.52 2.00 -5.21
N GLY A 10 -2.47 2.62 -4.51
CA GLY A 10 -3.78 2.04 -4.22
C GLY A 10 -4.57 1.71 -5.50
N ILE A 11 -4.63 2.64 -6.46
CA ILE A 11 -5.34 2.43 -7.73
C ILE A 11 -4.70 1.31 -8.56
N VAL A 12 -3.38 1.30 -8.72
CA VAL A 12 -2.67 0.26 -9.50
C VAL A 12 -2.89 -1.12 -8.88
N THR A 13 -2.78 -1.22 -7.55
CA THR A 13 -2.97 -2.50 -6.85
C THR A 13 -4.43 -2.96 -6.87
N ALA A 14 -5.39 -2.03 -6.84
CA ALA A 14 -6.80 -2.35 -7.02
C ALA A 14 -7.11 -2.89 -8.42
N LEU A 15 -6.53 -2.30 -9.47
CA LEU A 15 -6.70 -2.78 -10.84
C LEU A 15 -6.11 -4.19 -11.03
N LEU A 16 -4.94 -4.46 -10.45
CA LEU A 16 -4.35 -5.80 -10.44
C LEU A 16 -5.21 -6.80 -9.68
N GLY A 17 -5.68 -6.46 -8.48
CA GLY A 17 -6.56 -7.31 -7.68
C GLY A 17 -7.89 -7.62 -8.36
N ALA A 18 -8.50 -6.62 -9.00
CA ALA A 18 -9.73 -6.78 -9.78
C ALA A 18 -9.51 -7.69 -11.01
N GLY A 19 -8.39 -7.52 -11.71
CA GLY A 19 -8.01 -8.38 -12.84
C GLY A 19 -7.80 -9.84 -12.43
N ILE A 20 -7.11 -10.08 -11.31
CA ILE A 20 -6.92 -11.44 -10.76
C ILE A 20 -8.27 -12.05 -10.36
N GLY A 21 -9.13 -11.31 -9.67
CA GLY A 21 -10.47 -11.76 -9.29
C GLY A 21 -11.35 -12.13 -10.50
N PHE A 22 -11.25 -11.35 -11.59
CA PHE A 22 -11.93 -11.65 -12.85
C PHE A 22 -11.40 -12.93 -13.51
N ILE A 23 -10.08 -13.12 -13.57
CA ILE A 23 -9.46 -14.32 -14.13
C ILE A 23 -9.87 -15.57 -13.34
N ILE A 24 -9.86 -15.51 -12.00
CA ILE A 24 -10.28 -16.65 -11.15
C ILE A 24 -11.74 -17.02 -11.44
N ALA A 25 -12.62 -16.03 -11.59
CA ALA A 25 -14.01 -16.29 -11.92
C ALA A 25 -14.22 -16.88 -13.33
N TYR A 26 -13.34 -16.54 -14.27
CA TYR A 26 -13.34 -17.12 -15.61
C TYR A 26 -12.77 -18.55 -15.63
N LEU A 27 -11.76 -18.83 -14.80
CA LEU A 27 -11.11 -20.15 -14.70
C LEU A 27 -11.94 -21.18 -13.93
N LEU A 28 -12.74 -20.72 -12.96
CA LEU A 28 -13.64 -21.54 -12.14
C LEU A 28 -15.11 -21.19 -12.43
N PRO A 29 -15.61 -21.47 -13.65
CA PRO A 29 -17.01 -21.24 -13.95
C PRO A 29 -17.88 -22.11 -13.04
N SER A 30 -18.78 -21.48 -12.29
CA SER A 30 -19.73 -22.18 -11.43
C SER A 30 -20.61 -23.10 -12.30
N PRO A 31 -20.72 -24.41 -11.98
CA PRO A 31 -21.60 -25.33 -12.69
C PRO A 31 -23.09 -25.07 -12.42
N TYR A 32 -23.41 -24.12 -11.55
CA TYR A 32 -24.77 -23.78 -11.16
C TYR A 32 -25.24 -22.48 -11.83
N THR A 33 -26.31 -22.60 -12.62
CA THR A 33 -27.02 -21.51 -13.34
C THR A 33 -28.02 -20.73 -12.46
N SER A 34 -27.98 -20.96 -11.16
CA SER A 34 -28.84 -20.24 -10.20
C SER A 34 -28.57 -18.73 -10.25
N PRO A 35 -29.60 -17.87 -10.18
CA PRO A 35 -29.46 -16.41 -10.20
C PRO A 35 -28.51 -15.87 -9.11
N MET A 36 -28.28 -16.63 -8.04
CA MET A 36 -27.33 -16.28 -6.97
C MET A 36 -25.86 -16.30 -7.43
N TYR A 37 -25.53 -17.07 -8.48
CA TYR A 37 -24.18 -17.25 -9.04
C TYR A 37 -23.98 -16.51 -10.38
N LYS A 38 -25.00 -15.82 -10.89
CA LYS A 38 -24.98 -15.21 -12.22
C LYS A 38 -23.99 -14.04 -12.34
N ASP A 39 -23.68 -13.38 -11.22
CA ASP A 39 -22.73 -12.25 -11.12
C ASP A 39 -21.47 -12.60 -10.31
N LEU A 40 -21.08 -13.87 -10.30
CA LEU A 40 -19.94 -14.32 -9.51
C LEU A 40 -18.64 -13.64 -9.97
N ALA A 41 -18.47 -13.41 -11.27
CA ALA A 41 -17.32 -12.68 -11.82
C ALA A 41 -17.28 -11.21 -11.37
N ALA A 42 -18.41 -10.52 -11.38
CA ALA A 42 -18.48 -9.14 -10.89
C ALA A 42 -18.19 -9.07 -9.39
N LYS A 43 -18.73 -10.01 -8.59
CA LYS A 43 -18.44 -10.09 -7.14
C LYS A 43 -16.97 -10.33 -6.85
N TYR A 44 -16.32 -11.28 -7.52
CA TYR A 44 -14.89 -11.55 -7.30
C TYR A 44 -14.00 -10.41 -7.81
N ALA A 45 -14.36 -9.73 -8.90
CA ALA A 45 -13.66 -8.53 -9.34
C ALA A 45 -13.77 -7.39 -8.32
N ILE A 46 -14.96 -7.18 -7.71
CA ILE A 46 -15.16 -6.16 -6.66
C ILE A 46 -14.34 -6.52 -5.40
N ILE A 47 -14.40 -7.77 -4.94
CA ILE A 47 -13.66 -8.22 -3.75
C ILE A 47 -12.15 -8.12 -3.99
N GLY A 48 -11.67 -8.59 -5.14
CA GLY A 48 -10.26 -8.50 -5.53
C GLY A 48 -9.79 -7.05 -5.64
N GLY A 49 -10.61 -6.18 -6.22
CA GLY A 49 -10.32 -4.75 -6.33
C GLY A 49 -10.26 -4.05 -4.97
N ALA A 50 -11.21 -4.32 -4.08
CA ALA A 50 -11.23 -3.74 -2.74
C ALA A 50 -10.05 -4.21 -1.88
N ALA A 51 -9.74 -5.51 -1.90
CA ALA A 51 -8.58 -6.06 -1.20
C ALA A 51 -7.26 -5.51 -1.76
N GLY A 52 -7.14 -5.42 -3.09
CA GLY A 52 -5.98 -4.83 -3.75
C GLY A 52 -5.79 -3.35 -3.39
N LEU A 53 -6.86 -2.57 -3.34
CA LEU A 53 -6.81 -1.15 -2.96
C LEU A 53 -6.31 -0.98 -1.51
N LEU A 54 -6.84 -1.77 -0.57
CA LEU A 54 -6.44 -1.73 0.84
C LEU A 54 -4.99 -2.13 1.05
N ILE A 55 -4.52 -3.18 0.38
CA ILE A 55 -3.14 -3.64 0.49
C ILE A 55 -2.18 -2.63 -0.16
N GLY A 56 -2.49 -2.14 -1.36
CA GLY A 56 -1.64 -1.19 -2.09
C GLY A 56 -1.49 0.15 -1.35
N SER A 57 -2.62 0.70 -0.87
CA SER A 57 -2.60 1.92 -0.05
C SER A 57 -1.81 1.73 1.25
N SER A 58 -1.92 0.57 1.89
CA SER A 58 -1.17 0.26 3.12
C SER A 58 0.33 0.12 2.89
N GLN A 59 0.77 -0.48 1.79
CA GLN A 59 2.20 -0.64 1.47
C GLN A 59 2.89 0.72 1.25
N GLU A 60 2.23 1.64 0.53
CA GLU A 60 2.82 2.96 0.28
C GLU A 60 2.80 3.84 1.52
N MET A 61 1.76 3.75 2.35
CA MET A 61 1.68 4.46 3.63
C MET A 61 2.80 4.03 4.59
N VAL A 62 3.10 2.73 4.68
CA VAL A 62 4.21 2.23 5.49
C VAL A 62 5.57 2.71 4.95
N ARG A 63 5.70 2.86 3.63
CA ARG A 63 6.93 3.35 3.00
C ARG A 63 7.17 4.83 3.29
N GLU A 64 6.13 5.67 3.19
CA GLU A 64 6.22 7.09 3.60
C GLU A 64 6.56 7.23 5.09
N LEU A 65 5.91 6.45 5.96
CA LEU A 65 6.18 6.48 7.41
C LEU A 65 7.62 6.08 7.74
N LYS A 66 8.20 5.11 7.01
CA LYS A 66 9.62 4.76 7.17
C LYS A 66 10.56 5.88 6.70
N GLN A 67 10.26 6.50 5.56
CA GLN A 67 11.08 7.62 5.08
C GLN A 67 11.04 8.83 6.03
N GLU A 68 9.88 9.17 6.59
CA GLU A 68 9.78 10.23 7.59
C GLU A 68 10.60 9.89 8.85
N ARG A 69 10.57 8.63 9.30
CA ARG A 69 11.35 8.16 10.46
C ARG A 69 12.87 8.17 10.23
N ASP A 70 13.32 7.73 9.06
CA ASP A 70 14.75 7.72 8.73
C ASP A 70 15.32 9.15 8.67
N ALA A 71 14.54 10.10 8.12
CA ALA A 71 14.92 11.52 8.07
C ALA A 71 14.98 12.16 9.47
N GLU A 72 14.07 11.78 10.37
CA GLU A 72 14.08 12.25 11.76
C GLU A 72 15.28 11.71 12.53
N GLU A 73 15.65 10.44 12.34
CA GLU A 73 16.85 9.85 12.95
C GLU A 73 18.15 10.46 12.43
N GLU A 74 18.23 10.82 11.15
CA GLU A 74 19.39 11.50 10.58
C GLU A 74 19.59 12.88 11.21
N LEU A 75 18.51 13.67 11.35
CA LEU A 75 18.54 14.97 12.03
C LEU A 75 18.96 14.86 13.49
N LEU A 76 18.45 13.85 14.22
CA LEU A 76 18.83 13.61 15.62
C LEU A 76 20.31 13.26 15.76
N ARG A 77 20.87 12.46 14.84
CA ARG A 77 22.30 12.12 14.83
C ARG A 77 23.18 13.34 14.55
N ASP A 78 22.79 14.18 13.60
CA ASP A 78 23.52 15.40 13.29
C ASP A 78 23.48 16.39 14.46
N LEU A 79 22.35 16.48 15.16
CA LEU A 79 22.23 17.29 16.38
C LEU A 79 23.13 16.78 17.51
N ASP A 80 23.13 15.46 17.79
CA ASP A 80 24.02 14.86 18.79
C ASP A 80 25.50 15.12 18.48
N LYS A 81 25.88 14.99 17.19
CA LYS A 81 27.23 15.27 16.71
C LYS A 81 27.62 16.74 16.90
N ALA A 82 26.69 17.67 16.62
CA ALA A 82 26.91 19.10 16.81
C ALA A 82 27.12 19.44 18.30
N ILE A 83 26.31 18.86 19.20
CA ILE A 83 26.43 19.04 20.65
C ILE A 83 27.76 18.49 21.16
N ARG A 84 28.16 17.27 20.75
CA ARG A 84 29.48 16.73 21.13
C ARG A 84 30.63 17.59 20.62
N SER A 85 30.52 18.13 19.41
CA SER A 85 31.55 19.01 18.85
C SER A 85 31.65 20.34 19.56
N SER A 86 30.56 20.91 20.09
CA SER A 86 30.60 22.15 20.87
C SER A 86 31.15 21.91 22.27
N THR A 87 30.73 20.83 22.95
CA THR A 87 31.24 20.46 24.28
C THR A 87 32.75 20.16 24.27
N ASN A 88 33.27 19.56 23.20
CA ASN A 88 34.70 19.25 23.12
C ASN A 88 35.59 20.45 22.75
N LYS A 89 35.00 21.59 22.33
CA LYS A 89 35.70 22.86 22.11
C LYS A 89 35.78 23.74 23.37
N GLU A 90 34.98 23.41 24.40
CA GLU A 90 34.94 24.14 25.68
C GLU A 90 35.93 23.58 26.72
N LYS A 91 36.63 22.49 26.40
CA LYS A 91 37.77 21.95 27.15
C LYS A 91 39.09 22.34 26.50
#